data_AF-A0A920RGZ7-F1
#
_entry.id   AF-A0A920RGZ7-F1
#
_cell.length_a   1.000
_cell.length_b   1.000
_cell.length_c   1.000
_cell.angle_alpha   90.00
_cell.angle_beta   90.00
_cell.angle_gamma   90.00
#
_symmetry.space_group_name_H-M   'P 1'
#
loop_
_entity.id
_entity.type
_entity.pdbx_description
1 polymer ?
#
loop_
_entity_poly.entity_id
_entity_poly.type
_entity_poly.pdbx_seq_one_letter_code
_entity_poly.pdbx_strand_id
1 'polypeptide(L)' 'MKLSVVIPVYNEADTLAILVERVCKVPMDKEILLIDDGSTDGVIGWWQSWLLVRASKRTTTR' A
#
# COMPACT_ATOMS: atom_id res chain seq x y z
N MET A 1 -11.80 -12.20 13.18
CA MET A 1 -10.50 -11.72 13.67
C MET A 1 -9.81 -11.01 12.51
N LYS A 2 -9.25 -9.82 12.72
CA LYS A 2 -8.65 -8.98 11.67
C LYS A 2 -7.12 -9.09 11.75
N LEU A 3 -6.44 -9.24 10.61
CA LEU A 3 -4.98 -9.31 10.56
C LEU A 3 -4.37 -7.92 10.42
N SER A 4 -3.45 -7.57 11.30
CA SER A 4 -2.65 -6.36 11.18
C SER A 4 -1.32 -6.71 10.54
N VAL A 5 -1.02 -6.10 9.38
CA VAL A 5 0.22 -6.28 8.64
C VAL A 5 1.05 -5.01 8.78
N VAL A 6 2.19 -5.10 9.45
CA VAL A 6 3.14 -4.00 9.59
C VAL A 6 4.28 -4.23 8.60
N ILE A 7 4.57 -3.22 7.78
CA ILE A 7 5.59 -3.30 6.74
C ILE A 7 6.53 -2.11 6.94
N PRO A 8 7.76 -2.33 7.43
CA PRO A 8 8.80 -1.31 7.40
C PRO A 8 9.22 -1.09 5.95
N VAL A 9 9.39 0.18 5.57
CA VAL A 9 9.73 0.59 4.21
C VAL A 9 11.02 1.40 4.26
N TYR A 10 12.02 0.98 3.49
CA TYR A 10 13.25 1.72 3.30
C TYR A 10 13.73 1.56 1.86
N ASN A 11 13.72 2.66 1.11
CA ASN A 11 14.13 2.72 -0.29
C ASN A 11 13.46 1.66 -1.21
N GLU A 12 12.15 1.50 -1.09
CA GLU A 12 11.34 0.56 -1.89
C GLU A 12 10.42 1.24 -2.92
N ALA A 13 10.73 2.44 -3.41
CA ALA A 13 9.83 3.21 -4.30
C ALA A 13 9.35 2.41 -5.53
N ASP A 14 10.22 1.56 -6.08
CA ASP A 14 9.94 0.74 -7.26
C ASP A 14 9.14 -0.55 -6.96
N THR A 15 9.23 -1.07 -5.73
CA THR A 15 8.71 -2.40 -5.36
C THR A 15 7.53 -2.37 -4.41
N LEU A 16 7.37 -1.29 -3.65
CA LEU A 16 6.34 -1.13 -2.62
C LEU A 16 4.93 -1.36 -3.17
N ALA A 17 4.67 -0.90 -4.40
CA ALA A 17 3.38 -1.09 -5.07
C ALA A 17 3.00 -2.57 -5.24
N ILE A 18 3.95 -3.35 -5.73
CA ILE A 18 3.77 -4.78 -6.01
C ILE A 18 3.61 -5.54 -4.69
N LEU A 19 4.39 -5.16 -3.67
CA LEU A 19 4.31 -5.75 -2.33
C LEU A 19 2.92 -5.52 -1.72
N VAL A 20 2.45 -4.26 -1.67
CA VAL A 20 1.14 -3.92 -1.13
C VAL A 20 0.02 -4.61 -1.91
N GLU A 21 0.12 -4.71 -3.24
CA GLU A 21 -0.86 -5.43 -4.06
C GLU A 21 -0.94 -6.92 -3.69
N ARG A 22 0.22 -7.57 -3.47
CA ARG A 22 0.27 -8.98 -3.04
C ARG A 22 -0.37 -9.17 -1.67
N VAL A 23 -0.10 -8.30 -0.71
CA VAL A 23 -0.74 -8.33 0.62
C VAL A 23 -2.25 -8.12 0.51
N CYS A 24 -2.69 -7.19 -0.34
CA CYS A 24 -4.10 -6.94 -0.60
C CYS A 24 -4.84 -8.16 -1.18
N LYS A 25 -4.18 -8.98 -2.01
CA LYS A 25 -4.78 -10.14 -2.69
C LYS A 25 -5.13 -11.31 -1.76
N VAL A 26 -4.58 -11.35 -0.55
CA VAL A 26 -4.91 -12.41 0.41
C VAL A 26 -6.40 -12.29 0.80
N PRO A 27 -7.24 -13.32 0.68
CA PRO A 27 -8.69 -13.22 0.91
C PRO A 27 -9.03 -13.25 2.40
N MET A 28 -8.70 -12.18 3.11
CA MET A 28 -8.99 -12.01 4.54
C MET A 28 -9.12 -10.53 4.90
N ASP A 29 -9.87 -10.24 5.96
CA ASP A 29 -9.93 -8.88 6.50
C ASP A 29 -8.58 -8.51 7.15
N LYS A 30 -8.06 -7.35 6.75
CA LYS A 30 -6.73 -6.90 7.17
C LYS A 30 -6.59 -5.39 7.15
N GLU A 31 -5.65 -4.92 7.95
CA GLU A 31 -5.11 -3.56 7.90
C GLU A 31 -3.61 -3.61 7.59
N ILE A 32 -3.13 -2.59 6.87
CA ILE A 32 -1.74 -2.48 6.46
C ILE A 32 -1.21 -1.16 7.03
N LEU A 33 -0.16 -1.25 7.84
CA LEU A 33 0.59 -0.10 8.35
C LEU A 33 1.96 -0.09 7.67
N LEU A 34 2.17 0.89 6.80
CA LEU A 34 3.48 1.15 6.19
C LEU A 34 4.23 2.13 7.10
N ILE A 35 5.42 1.76 7.54
CA ILE A 35 6.28 2.61 8.39
C ILE A 35 7.54 2.93 7.60
N ASP A 36 7.68 4.17 7.14
CA ASP A 36 8.89 4.64 6.47
C ASP A 36 10.01 4.86 7.50
N ASP A 37 11.18 4.28 7.23
CA ASP A 37 12.39 4.39 8.07
C ASP A 37 13.41 5.38 7.46
N GLY A 38 12.93 6.52 6.98
CA GLY A 38 13.77 7.58 6.42
C GLY A 38 14.25 7.30 5.01
N SER A 39 13.36 6.84 4.12
CA SER A 39 13.71 6.59 2.72
C SER A 39 14.13 7.89 2.00
N THR A 40 15.09 7.78 1.09
CA THR A 40 15.64 8.90 0.30
C THR A 40 15.34 8.79 -1.20
N ASP A 41 14.68 7.71 -1.62
CA ASP A 41 14.38 7.35 -3.01
C ASP A 41 13.02 7.86 -3.51
N GLY A 42 12.28 8.61 -2.69
CA GLY A 42 10.99 9.16 -3.06
C GLY A 42 9.76 8.30 -2.73
N VAL A 43 9.91 7.23 -1.91
CA VAL A 43 8.78 6.46 -1.34
C VAL A 43 7.66 7.36 -0.79
N ILE A 44 7.99 8.50 -0.17
CA ILE A 44 7.00 9.43 0.41
C ILE A 44 6.09 10.07 -0.66
N GLY A 45 6.56 10.25 -1.90
CA GLY A 45 5.72 10.75 -3.00
C GLY A 45 4.71 9.73 -3.51
N TRP A 46 4.92 8.45 -3.22
CA TRP A 46 4.14 7.34 -3.76
C TRP A 46 2.69 7.30 -3.26
N TRP A 47 2.46 7.77 -2.02
CA TRP A 47 1.17 7.67 -1.33
C TRP A 47 0.03 8.38 -2.05
N GLN A 48 0.30 9.55 -2.65
CA GLN A 48 -0.69 10.31 -3.41
C GLN A 48 -1.09 9.56 -4.68
N SER A 49 -0.12 9.05 -5.43
CA SER A 49 -0.34 8.28 -6.64
C SER A 49 -1.15 7.02 -6.36
N TRP A 50 -0.86 6.31 -5.27
CA TRP A 50 -1.59 5.10 -4.91
C TRP A 50 -3.04 5.37 -4.46
N LEU A 51 -3.26 6.43 -3.68
CA LEU A 51 -4.62 6.83 -3.27
C LEU A 51 -5.48 7.21 -4.49
N LEU A 52 -4.92 7.95 -5.45
CA LEU A 52 -5.62 8.34 -6.68
C LEU A 52 -6.02 7.11 -7.51
N VAL A 53 -5.11 6.15 -7.68
CA VAL A 53 -5.39 4.90 -8.41
C VAL A 53 -6.52 4.09 -7.75
N ARG A 54 -6.60 4.07 -6.41
CA ARG A 54 -7.68 3.35 -5.70
C ARG A 54 -8.98 4.12 -5.62
N ALA A 55 -8.98 5.44 -5.57
CA ALA A 55 -10.19 6.26 -5.67
C ALA A 55 -10.90 6.00 -7.02
N SER A 56 -10.13 5.89 -8.10
CA SER A 56 -10.66 5.58 -9.44
C SER A 56 -11.26 4.17 -9.57
N LYS A 57 -10.93 3.21 -8.70
CA LYS A 57 -11.50 1.86 -8.72
C LYS A 57 -12.76 1.71 -7.84
N ARG A 58 -13.20 2.77 -7.14
CA ARG A 58 -14.53 2.84 -6.51
C ARG A 58 -15.51 3.48 -7.50
N THR A 59 -15.84 2.79 -8.58
CA THR A 59 -16.90 3.25 -9.49
C THR A 59 -17.85 2.11 -9.78
N THR A 60 -19.05 2.25 -9.21
CA THR A 60 -20.33 1.68 -9.64
C THR A 60 -20.40 0.17 -9.85
N THR A 61 -20.91 -0.51 -8.83
CA THR A 61 -21.86 -1.61 -9.05
C THR A 61 -23.20 -1.13 -8.51
N ARG A 62 -24.17 -0.94 -9.42
CA ARG A 62 -25.60 -0.82 -9.10
C ARG A 62 -26.16 -2.20 -8.80
#